data_AF-A0A9Q0NX55-F1
#
_entry.id   AF-A0A9Q0NX55-F1
#
_cell.length_a   1.000
_cell.length_b   1.000
_cell.length_c   1.000
_cell.angle_alpha   90.00
_cell.angle_beta   90.00
_cell.angle_gamma   90.00
#
_symmetry.space_group_name_H-M   'P 1'
#
loop_
_entity.id
_entity.type
_entity.pdbx_description
1 polymer ?
#
loop_
_entity_poly.entity_id
_entity_poly.type
_entity_poly.pdbx_seq_one_letter_code
_entity_poly.pdbx_strand_id
1 'polypeptide(L)'
;MQQAIPYKSWLPLYTANKPLRSPSQLIGHHSNGGVVATPEVLKGSRNMSKMVQENAIIVFARRGCCMSHVAKRLLLGLGVNPAVYEIDEADEICVLEELEMICDDGGKGSKKKVQFPALFIGGKLFGGLDRLMATHISGELVPILKEAGALWL
;
A
#
# COMPACT_ATOMS: atom_id res chain seq x y z
N MET A 1 15.27 -32.29 25.67
CA MET A 1 14.31 -31.16 25.57
C MET A 1 15.04 -29.91 26.02
N GLN A 2 15.34 -28.99 25.11
CA GLN A 2 16.09 -27.77 25.44
C GLN A 2 15.14 -26.78 26.12
N GLN A 3 15.45 -26.39 27.35
CA GLN A 3 14.68 -25.39 28.07
C GLN A 3 15.03 -24.00 27.53
N ALA A 4 14.01 -23.18 27.27
CA ALA A 4 14.19 -21.82 26.79
C ALA A 4 14.89 -20.95 27.84
N ILE A 5 15.79 -20.08 27.39
CA ILE A 5 16.49 -19.11 28.24
C ILE A 5 15.45 -18.11 28.78
N PRO A 6 15.40 -17.84 30.10
CA PRO A 6 14.45 -16.89 30.68
C PRO A 6 14.71 -15.48 30.13
N TYR A 7 13.65 -14.82 29.65
CA TYR A 7 13.72 -13.42 29.21
C TYR A 7 14.07 -12.53 30.41
N LYS A 8 15.29 -11.98 30.43
CA LYS A 8 15.66 -10.94 31.41
C LYS A 8 15.03 -9.62 30.96
N SER A 9 14.01 -9.18 31.68
CA SER A 9 13.48 -7.82 31.56
C SER A 9 14.52 -6.81 32.03
N TRP A 10 14.88 -5.88 31.16
CA TRP A 10 15.68 -4.72 31.56
C TRP A 10 14.82 -3.81 32.43
N LEU A 11 15.30 -3.47 33.62
CA LEU A 11 14.70 -2.46 34.50
C LEU A 11 14.88 -1.07 33.87
N PRO A 12 13.81 -0.28 33.67
CA PRO A 12 13.94 1.14 33.40
C PRO A 12 14.25 1.86 34.71
N LEU A 13 15.39 2.56 34.78
CA LEU A 13 15.65 3.55 35.82
C LEU A 13 14.66 4.72 35.63
N TYR A 14 13.62 4.79 36.45
CA TYR A 14 12.79 5.99 36.57
C TYR A 14 13.18 6.74 37.85
N THR A 15 13.61 8.00 37.70
CA THR A 15 13.61 8.97 38.80
C THR A 15 12.24 9.63 38.84
N ALA A 16 11.59 9.46 40.00
CA ALA A 16 10.56 10.25 40.65
C ALA A 16 9.93 11.45 39.89
N ASN A 17 8.59 11.43 39.71
CA ASN A 17 7.68 12.02 40.71
C ASN A 17 6.19 12.04 40.26
N LYS A 18 5.31 11.59 41.20
CA LYS A 18 3.92 12.05 41.49
C LYS A 18 2.75 11.41 40.72
N PRO A 19 1.54 11.31 41.34
CA PRO A 19 1.03 10.05 41.86
C PRO A 19 -0.17 9.46 41.09
N LEU A 20 -0.33 8.16 41.32
CA LEU A 20 -1.30 7.24 40.73
C LEU A 20 -2.77 7.65 40.99
N ARG A 21 -3.55 7.86 39.92
CA ARG A 21 -5.01 7.66 39.93
C ARG A 21 -5.28 6.27 39.34
N SER A 22 -6.12 5.51 40.03
CA SER A 22 -6.46 4.09 39.79
C SER A 22 -6.88 3.79 38.34
N PRO A 23 -6.48 2.64 37.75
CA PRO A 23 -6.78 2.26 36.37
C PRO A 23 -8.08 1.47 36.29
N SER A 24 -9.06 2.00 35.57
CA SER A 24 -10.08 1.18 34.94
C SER A 24 -10.50 1.89 33.66
N GLN A 25 -10.46 1.16 32.55
CA GLN A 25 -10.86 1.54 31.20
C GLN A 25 -9.79 2.28 30.38
N LEU A 26 -9.01 1.51 29.62
CA LEU A 26 -8.50 1.92 28.30
C LEU A 26 -8.14 0.66 27.50
N ILE A 27 -9.12 0.12 26.79
CA ILE A 27 -8.86 -0.55 25.50
C ILE A 27 -8.51 0.59 24.55
N GLY A 28 -7.21 0.86 24.41
CA GLY A 28 -6.67 1.91 23.56
C GLY A 28 -6.17 1.33 22.25
N HIS A 29 -6.81 1.70 21.15
CA HIS A 29 -6.25 1.61 19.82
C HIS A 29 -4.87 2.30 19.81
N HIS A 30 -3.82 1.54 19.55
CA HIS A 30 -2.49 2.10 19.37
C HIS A 30 -2.40 2.80 18.00
N SER A 31 -2.66 4.10 18.03
CA SER A 31 -2.14 5.06 17.07
C SER A 31 -0.70 5.41 17.48
N ASN A 32 0.25 5.30 16.55
CA ASN A 32 1.55 5.94 16.72
C ASN A 32 2.13 6.36 15.37
N GLY A 33 2.60 7.61 15.32
CA GLY A 33 3.58 8.07 14.36
C GLY A 33 3.11 9.19 13.44
N GLY A 34 3.41 10.43 13.84
CA GLY A 34 3.80 11.55 12.97
C GLY A 34 2.91 11.84 11.77
N VAL A 35 2.18 12.95 11.85
CA VAL A 35 1.44 13.56 10.74
C VAL A 35 2.43 14.06 9.67
N VAL A 36 3.01 13.14 8.92
CA VAL A 36 3.60 13.40 7.60
C VAL A 36 2.43 13.32 6.63
N ALA A 37 2.25 14.39 5.86
CA ALA A 37 1.14 14.64 4.94
C ALA A 37 0.50 13.35 4.41
N THR A 38 -0.78 13.18 4.75
CA THR A 38 -1.64 12.14 4.22
C THR A 38 -1.48 12.10 2.69
N PRO A 39 -1.15 10.95 2.08
CA PRO A 39 -1.35 10.80 0.66
C PRO A 39 -2.84 10.96 0.40
N GLU A 40 -3.18 11.79 -0.58
CA GLU A 40 -4.53 12.04 -1.09
C GLU A 40 -5.27 10.70 -1.22
N VAL A 41 -6.10 10.38 -0.22
CA VAL A 41 -7.11 9.34 -0.35
C VAL A 41 -8.11 9.94 -1.33
N LEU A 42 -7.95 9.62 -2.61
CA LEU A 42 -8.83 10.12 -3.66
C LEU A 42 -10.22 9.54 -3.40
N LYS A 43 -11.10 10.33 -2.77
CA LYS A 43 -12.50 9.97 -2.57
C LYS A 43 -13.34 10.69 -3.62
N GLY A 44 -13.59 10.01 -4.73
CA GLY A 44 -14.53 10.43 -5.75
C GLY A 44 -13.92 10.74 -7.12
N SER A 45 -14.18 9.87 -8.08
CA SER A 45 -14.60 10.18 -9.45
C SER A 45 -14.86 8.85 -10.18
N ARG A 46 -15.95 8.76 -10.97
CA ARG A 46 -16.32 7.59 -11.82
C ARG A 46 -15.42 7.44 -13.06
N ASN A 47 -14.15 7.85 -12.98
CA ASN A 47 -13.24 7.85 -14.11
C ASN A 47 -11.86 7.33 -13.69
N MET A 48 -11.79 6.03 -13.41
CA MET A 48 -10.53 5.38 -13.02
C MET A 48 -9.47 5.45 -14.11
N SER A 49 -9.88 5.49 -15.38
CA SER A 49 -8.97 5.65 -16.52
C SER A 49 -8.16 6.95 -16.40
N LYS A 50 -8.82 8.05 -16.02
CA LYS A 50 -8.16 9.33 -15.76
C LYS A 50 -7.20 9.24 -14.57
N MET A 51 -7.61 8.60 -13.47
CA MET A 51 -6.75 8.43 -12.29
C MET A 51 -5.48 7.63 -12.62
N VAL A 52 -5.60 6.58 -13.43
CA VAL A 52 -4.48 5.75 -13.88
C VAL A 52 -3.52 6.56 -14.76
N GLN A 53 -4.03 7.46 -15.60
CA GLN A 53 -3.22 8.29 -16.51
C GLN A 53 -2.54 9.47 -15.80
N GLU A 54 -3.19 10.09 -14.80
CA GLU A 54 -2.67 11.27 -14.10
C GLU A 54 -1.58 10.93 -13.07
N ASN A 55 -1.57 9.69 -12.59
CA ASN A 55 -0.59 9.23 -11.60
C ASN A 55 0.50 8.40 -12.27
N ALA A 56 1.77 8.75 -12.04
CA ALA A 56 2.90 7.93 -12.47
C ALA A 56 2.80 6.51 -11.87
N ILE A 57 2.33 6.41 -10.62
CA ILE A 57 2.00 5.14 -9.95
C ILE A 57 0.73 5.31 -9.12
N ILE A 58 -0.19 4.37 -9.27
CA ILE A 58 -1.37 4.24 -8.42
C ILE A 58 -1.59 2.78 -7.99
N VAL A 59 -1.94 2.61 -6.71
CA VAL A 59 -2.25 1.32 -6.10
C VAL A 59 -3.73 1.30 -5.72
N PHE A 60 -4.52 0.44 -6.37
CA PHE A 60 -5.89 0.15 -5.97
C PHE A 60 -5.88 -1.00 -4.96
N ALA A 61 -6.55 -0.84 -3.83
CA ALA A 61 -6.57 -1.86 -2.80
C ALA A 61 -7.83 -1.82 -1.96
N ARG A 62 -8.22 -2.97 -1.42
CA ARG A 62 -9.23 -3.02 -0.37
C ARG A 62 -8.78 -2.22 0.84
N ARG A 63 -9.72 -1.52 1.46
CA ARG A 63 -9.48 -0.80 2.71
C ARG A 63 -8.96 -1.77 3.78
N GLY A 64 -7.87 -1.40 4.47
CA GLY A 64 -7.25 -2.24 5.48
C GLY A 64 -6.46 -3.46 4.95
N CYS A 65 -6.25 -3.58 3.63
CA CYS A 65 -5.44 -4.67 3.06
C CYS A 65 -3.98 -4.58 3.52
N CYS A 66 -3.46 -5.61 4.20
CA CYS A 66 -2.07 -5.64 4.63
C CYS A 66 -1.08 -5.66 3.44
N MET A 67 -1.47 -6.26 2.32
CA MET A 67 -0.63 -6.35 1.12
C MET A 67 -0.43 -4.98 0.46
N SER A 68 -1.43 -4.10 0.48
CA SER A 68 -1.27 -2.73 -0.05
C SER A 68 -0.31 -1.90 0.80
N HIS A 69 -0.30 -2.12 2.11
CA HIS A 69 0.69 -1.50 3.00
C HIS A 69 2.12 -1.93 2.66
N VAL A 70 2.33 -3.21 2.32
CA VAL A 70 3.63 -3.71 1.87
C VAL A 70 4.03 -3.04 0.55
N ALA A 71 3.14 -3.02 -0.44
CA ALA A 71 3.40 -2.37 -1.72
C ALA A 71 3.76 -0.89 -1.56
N LYS A 72 2.97 -0.15 -0.77
CA LYS A 72 3.19 1.28 -0.48
C LYS A 72 4.54 1.51 0.19
N ARG A 73 4.88 0.71 1.21
CA ARG A 73 6.15 0.85 1.94
C ARG A 73 7.36 0.54 1.06
N LEU A 74 7.26 -0.48 0.20
CA LEU A 74 8.34 -0.80 -0.75
C LEU A 74 8.58 0.36 -1.71
N LEU A 75 7.52 0.89 -2.33
CA LEU A 75 7.62 2.00 -3.29
C LEU A 75 8.17 3.28 -2.63
N LEU A 76 7.70 3.61 -1.43
CA LEU A 76 8.24 4.72 -0.64
C LEU A 76 9.71 4.50 -0.28
N GLY A 77 10.10 3.27 0.08
CA GLY A 77 11.48 2.90 0.36
C GLY A 77 12.43 3.05 -0.84
N LEU A 78 11.91 2.96 -2.07
CA LEU A 78 12.64 3.23 -3.30
C LEU A 78 12.70 4.73 -3.66
N GLY A 79 12.12 5.60 -2.83
CA GLY A 79 12.08 7.05 -3.08
C GLY A 79 10.97 7.50 -4.02
N VAL A 80 9.96 6.66 -4.26
CA VAL A 80 8.81 6.98 -5.12
C VAL A 80 7.58 7.28 -4.28
N ASN A 81 6.72 8.20 -4.74
CA ASN A 81 5.48 8.57 -4.06
C ASN A 81 4.24 7.99 -4.79
N PRO A 82 3.75 6.78 -4.44
CA PRO A 82 2.57 6.22 -5.08
C PRO A 82 1.26 6.80 -4.55
N ALA A 83 0.30 7.04 -5.44
CA ALA A 83 -1.09 7.26 -5.05
C ALA A 83 -1.72 5.94 -4.58
N VAL A 84 -2.61 5.99 -3.57
CA VAL A 84 -3.32 4.80 -3.09
C VAL A 84 -4.82 5.09 -3.08
N TYR A 85 -5.57 4.28 -3.81
CA TYR A 85 -7.02 4.32 -3.84
C TYR A 85 -7.57 3.15 -3.01
N GLU A 86 -8.19 3.48 -1.87
CA GLU A 86 -8.82 2.51 -1.00
C GLU A 86 -10.26 2.23 -1.43
N ILE A 87 -10.60 0.95 -1.52
CA ILE A 87 -11.88 0.44 -2.00
C ILE A 87 -12.62 -0.17 -0.82
N ASP A 88 -13.85 0.28 -0.59
CA ASP A 88 -14.75 -0.32 0.38
C ASP A 88 -15.26 -1.68 -0.18
N GLU A 89 -15.52 -2.64 0.70
CA GLU A 89 -15.92 -4.01 0.31
C GLU A 89 -17.17 -4.04 -0.58
N ALA A 90 -18.10 -3.09 -0.37
CA ALA A 90 -19.33 -2.98 -1.15
C ALA A 90 -19.09 -2.62 -2.63
N ASP A 91 -18.00 -1.90 -2.92
CA ASP A 91 -17.69 -1.41 -4.27
C ASP A 91 -16.69 -2.33 -5.00
N GLU A 92 -16.16 -3.36 -4.33
CA GLU A 92 -15.04 -4.17 -4.80
C GLU A 92 -15.25 -4.75 -6.19
N ILE A 93 -16.42 -5.36 -6.42
CA ILE A 93 -16.75 -6.03 -7.68
C ILE A 93 -16.85 -5.00 -8.80
N CYS A 94 -17.56 -3.89 -8.56
CA CYS A 94 -17.71 -2.82 -9.55
C CYS A 94 -16.36 -2.20 -9.93
N VAL A 95 -15.47 -2.00 -8.95
CA VAL A 95 -14.13 -1.45 -9.20
C VAL A 95 -13.28 -2.44 -9.99
N LEU A 96 -13.32 -3.73 -9.68
CA LEU A 96 -12.59 -4.75 -10.44
C LEU A 96 -13.04 -4.77 -11.90
N GLU A 97 -14.34 -4.75 -12.16
CA GLU A 97 -14.88 -4.73 -13.52
C GLU A 97 -14.42 -3.48 -14.29
N GLU A 98 -14.43 -2.30 -13.67
CA GLU A 98 -13.95 -1.06 -14.30
C GLU A 98 -12.45 -1.13 -14.60
N LEU A 99 -11.64 -1.64 -13.66
CA LEU A 99 -10.19 -1.82 -13.87
C LEU A 99 -9.91 -2.84 -14.98
N GLU A 100 -10.66 -3.93 -15.05
CA GLU A 100 -10.54 -4.93 -16.13
C GLU A 100 -10.88 -4.32 -17.49
N MET A 101 -11.90 -3.45 -17.58
CA MET A 101 -12.23 -2.72 -18.81
C MET A 101 -11.11 -1.75 -19.23
N ILE A 102 -10.47 -1.07 -18.27
CA ILE A 102 -9.32 -0.19 -18.54
C ILE A 102 -8.13 -0.97 -19.11
N CYS A 103 -7.99 -2.24 -18.72
CA CYS A 103 -6.90 -3.10 -19.15
C CYS A 103 -7.16 -3.80 -20.51
N ASP A 104 -8.37 -3.71 -21.04
CA ASP A 104 -8.76 -4.31 -22.31
C ASP A 104 -8.47 -3.35 -23.48
N ASP A 105 -7.30 -3.50 -24.10
CA ASP A 105 -6.86 -2.74 -25.28
C ASP A 105 -7.60 -3.17 -26.59
N GLY A 106 -8.91 -3.41 -26.53
CA GLY A 106 -9.74 -3.63 -27.73
C GLY A 106 -9.72 -5.06 -28.29
N GLY A 107 -9.71 -6.10 -27.45
CA GLY A 107 -10.19 -7.43 -27.85
C GLY A 107 -9.18 -8.37 -28.51
N LYS A 108 -7.86 -8.16 -28.33
CA LYS A 108 -6.82 -9.06 -28.89
C LYS A 108 -6.14 -9.98 -27.86
N GLY A 109 -6.61 -10.03 -26.62
CA GLY A 109 -6.02 -10.86 -25.58
C GLY A 109 -7.04 -11.30 -24.52
N SER A 110 -6.76 -12.42 -23.86
CA SER A 110 -7.52 -12.94 -22.74
C SER A 110 -7.80 -11.84 -21.70
N LYS A 111 -9.05 -11.72 -21.22
CA LYS A 111 -9.41 -10.79 -20.13
C LYS A 111 -8.38 -10.88 -19.00
N LYS A 112 -7.64 -9.80 -18.76
CA LYS A 112 -6.65 -9.74 -17.68
C LYS A 112 -7.41 -9.63 -16.37
N LYS A 113 -7.54 -10.76 -15.67
CA LYS A 113 -8.16 -10.77 -14.34
C LYS A 113 -7.34 -9.93 -13.38
N VAL A 114 -7.94 -8.88 -12.83
CA VAL A 114 -7.29 -8.01 -11.85
C VAL A 114 -7.53 -8.56 -10.45
N GLN A 115 -6.54 -8.45 -9.56
CA GLN A 115 -6.66 -8.81 -8.15
C GLN A 115 -6.06 -7.72 -7.28
N PHE A 116 -6.62 -7.50 -6.09
CA PHE A 116 -6.09 -6.52 -5.15
C PHE A 116 -4.91 -7.07 -4.35
N PRO A 117 -3.88 -6.24 -4.07
CA PRO A 117 -3.70 -4.87 -4.58
C PRO A 117 -3.36 -4.86 -6.07
N ALA A 118 -3.99 -3.97 -6.84
CA ALA A 118 -3.75 -3.80 -8.27
C ALA A 118 -2.91 -2.53 -8.50
N LEU A 119 -1.75 -2.70 -9.11
CA LEU A 119 -0.78 -1.64 -9.35
C LEU A 119 -0.78 -1.23 -10.80
N PHE A 120 -0.81 0.08 -11.03
CA PHE A 120 -0.61 0.69 -12.34
C PHE A 120 0.64 1.56 -12.30
N ILE A 121 1.45 1.46 -13.34
CA ILE A 121 2.69 2.22 -13.52
C ILE A 121 2.65 2.81 -14.93
N GLY A 122 2.87 4.12 -15.05
CA GLY A 122 2.87 4.82 -16.33
C GLY A 122 1.57 4.63 -17.12
N GLY A 123 0.42 4.60 -16.44
CA GLY A 123 -0.89 4.43 -17.06
C GLY A 123 -1.25 2.99 -17.48
N LYS A 124 -0.42 1.98 -17.19
CA LYS A 124 -0.66 0.59 -17.59
C LYS A 124 -0.73 -0.34 -16.39
N LEU A 125 -1.52 -1.42 -16.50
CA LEU A 125 -1.59 -2.45 -15.47
C LEU A 125 -0.23 -3.12 -15.31
N PHE A 126 0.39 -2.88 -14.16
CA PHE A 126 1.60 -3.55 -13.73
C PHE A 126 1.28 -4.88 -13.03
N GLY A 127 0.15 -5.00 -12.34
CA GLY A 127 -0.30 -6.27 -11.76
C GLY A 127 -0.34 -6.23 -10.23
N GLY A 128 -0.10 -7.36 -9.58
CA GLY A 128 -0.23 -7.51 -8.12
C GLY A 128 1.03 -7.24 -7.33
N LEU A 129 0.93 -7.45 -6.01
CA LEU A 129 2.10 -7.42 -5.11
C LEU A 129 3.17 -8.44 -5.53
N ASP A 130 2.78 -9.64 -5.99
CA ASP A 130 3.75 -10.69 -6.37
C ASP A 130 4.69 -10.24 -7.49
N ARG A 131 4.14 -9.56 -8.52
CA ARG A 131 4.95 -9.01 -9.61
C ARG A 131 5.81 -7.83 -9.15
N LEU A 132 5.32 -7.00 -8.23
CA LEU A 132 6.12 -5.95 -7.59
C LEU A 132 7.31 -6.54 -6.82
N MET A 133 7.08 -7.60 -6.03
CA MET A 133 8.14 -8.25 -5.28
C MET A 133 9.15 -8.93 -6.21
N ALA A 134 8.68 -9.64 -7.24
CA ALA A 134 9.55 -10.30 -8.21
C ALA A 134 10.48 -9.31 -8.92
N THR A 135 9.94 -8.19 -9.41
CA THR A 135 10.72 -7.14 -10.11
C THR A 135 11.63 -6.35 -9.17
N HIS A 136 11.25 -6.19 -7.90
CA HIS A 136 12.12 -5.60 -6.89
C HIS A 136 13.33 -6.51 -6.62
N ILE A 137 13.10 -7.82 -6.48
CA ILE A 137 14.16 -8.82 -6.24
C ILE A 137 15.07 -8.96 -7.46
N SER A 138 14.52 -8.93 -8.69
CA SER A 138 15.31 -9.00 -9.93
C SER A 138 16.10 -7.72 -10.22
N GLY A 139 15.78 -6.61 -9.56
CA GLY A 139 16.38 -5.29 -9.80
C GLY A 139 15.80 -4.55 -11.00
N GLU A 140 14.80 -5.12 -11.69
CA GLU A 140 14.18 -4.53 -12.88
C GLU A 140 13.16 -3.42 -12.53
N LEU A 141 12.71 -3.35 -11.28
CA LEU A 141 11.72 -2.37 -10.86
C LEU A 141 12.22 -0.92 -11.02
N VAL A 142 13.48 -0.64 -10.67
CA VAL A 142 14.04 0.72 -10.75
C VAL A 142 14.03 1.26 -12.19
N PRO A 143 14.54 0.54 -13.21
CA PRO A 143 14.40 0.94 -14.61
C PRO A 143 12.96 1.26 -15.03
N ILE A 144 12.00 0.41 -14.64
CA ILE A 144 10.58 0.59 -14.98
C ILE A 144 10.02 1.87 -14.35
N LEU A 145 10.41 2.16 -13.10
CA LEU A 145 9.99 3.38 -12.40
C LEU A 145 10.57 4.64 -13.04
N LYS A 146 11.81 4.59 -13.55
CA LYS A 146 12.42 5.71 -14.29
C LYS A 146 11.70 5.97 -15.62
N GLU A 147 11.43 4.92 -16.39
CA GLU A 147 10.69 5.02 -17.66
C GLU A 147 9.29 5.64 -17.45
N ALA A 148 8.63 5.27 -16.35
CA ALA A 148 7.32 5.82 -15.99
C ALA A 148 7.37 7.25 -15.43
N GLY A 149 8.55 7.87 -15.30
CA GLY A 149 8.72 9.21 -14.73
C GLY A 149 8.43 9.28 -13.22
N ALA A 150 8.39 8.12 -12.55
CA ALA A 150 8.13 8.04 -11.11
C ALA A 150 9.41 8.24 -10.27
N LEU A 151 10.58 8.10 -10.89
CA LEU A 151 11.89 8.23 -10.27
C LEU A 151 12.84 9.02 -11.18
N TRP A 152 13.55 10.00 -10.64
CA TRP A 152 14.32 11.00 -11.40
C TRP A 152 15.85 10.82 -11.36
N LEU A 153 16.36 9.82 -10.64
CA LEU A 153 17.79 9.49 -10.57
C LEU A 153 18.22 8.56 -11.71
#